data_AF-A0A522X2Z2-F1
#
_entry.id   AF-A0A522X2Z2-F1
#
_cell.length_a   1.000
_cell.length_b   1.000
_cell.length_c   1.000
_cell.angle_alpha   90.00
_cell.angle_beta   90.00
_cell.angle_gamma   90.00
#
_symmetry.space_group_name_H-M   'P 1'
#
loop_
_entity.id
_entity.type
_entity.pdbx_description
1 polymer ?
#
loop_
_entity_poly.entity_id
_entity_poly.type
_entity_poly.pdbx_seq_one_letter_code
_entity_poly.pdbx_strand_id
1 'polypeptide(L)' 'MSRSKLDHPFAEAPPAGHVLAVAPGIRWIRMPLPFALDHINLWALDDGEDGLTLVDSG' A
#
# COMPACT_ATOMS: atom_id res chain seq x y z
N MET A 1 12.06 19.86 18.15
CA MET A 1 11.75 18.57 17.50
C MET A 1 12.00 18.73 16.01
N SER A 2 12.89 17.93 15.43
CA SER A 2 13.18 17.99 13.99
C SER A 2 11.94 17.52 13.23
N ARG A 3 11.39 18.39 12.38
CA ARG A 3 10.33 18.04 11.44
C ARG A 3 10.90 17.02 10.44
N SER A 4 10.11 16.00 10.07
CA SER A 4 10.46 15.05 9.02
C SER A 4 10.92 15.78 7.75
N LYS A 5 11.99 15.30 7.10
CA LYS A 5 12.42 15.80 5.77
C LYS A 5 11.56 15.25 4.63
N LEU A 6 10.60 14.38 4.95
CA LEU A 6 9.72 13.72 4.00
C LEU A 6 8.29 14.18 4.25
N ASP A 7 7.61 14.50 3.16
CA ASP A 7 6.17 14.69 3.13
C ASP A 7 5.50 13.34 2.89
N HIS A 8 4.65 12.92 3.83
CA HIS A 8 3.82 11.73 3.70
C HIS A 8 2.41 12.20 3.30
N PRO A 9 2.03 12.09 2.02
CA PRO A 9 0.77 12.67 1.52
C PRO A 9 -0.48 11.95 2.05
N PHE A 10 -0.33 10.74 2.58
CA PHE A 10 -1.38 9.97 3.22
C PHE A 10 -1.13 9.95 4.72
N ALA A 11 -2.16 10.30 5.51
CA ALA A 11 -2.05 10.35 6.96
C ALA A 11 -1.80 8.97 7.57
N GLU A 12 -2.45 7.93 7.04
CA GLU A 12 -2.39 6.57 7.56
C GLU A 12 -2.33 5.53 6.42
N ALA A 13 -1.83 4.34 6.76
CA ALA A 13 -1.86 3.18 5.89
C ALA A 13 -3.25 2.52 5.88
N PRO A 14 -3.63 1.80 4.80
CA PRO A 14 -4.84 1.01 4.83
C PRO A 14 -4.78 -0.03 5.95
N PRO A 15 -5.88 -0.24 6.69
CA PRO A 15 -5.98 -1.35 7.62
C PRO A 15 -5.86 -2.70 6.88
N ALA A 16 -5.51 -3.76 7.61
CA ALA A 16 -5.48 -5.10 7.04
C ALA A 16 -6.82 -5.45 6.37
N GLY A 17 -6.75 -6.08 5.20
CA GLY A 17 -7.93 -6.41 4.38
C GLY A 17 -8.56 -5.24 3.62
N HIS A 18 -7.97 -4.04 3.67
CA HIS A 18 -8.44 -2.86 2.94
C HIS A 18 -7.43 -2.40 1.90
N VAL A 19 -7.92 -1.64 0.92
CA VAL A 19 -7.12 -1.02 -0.15
C VAL A 19 -7.24 0.50 -0.06
N LEU A 20 -6.17 1.22 -0.35
CA LEU A 20 -6.18 2.69 -0.49
C LEU A 20 -5.73 3.07 -1.91
N ALA A 21 -6.54 3.84 -2.63
CA ALA A 21 -6.10 4.43 -3.90
C ALA A 21 -5.09 5.54 -3.63
N VAL A 22 -3.87 5.39 -4.14
CA VAL A 22 -2.76 6.33 -3.92
C VAL A 22 -2.39 7.13 -5.18
N ALA A 23 -2.80 6.63 -6.34
CA ALA A 23 -2.75 7.33 -7.62
C ALA A 23 -3.84 6.74 -8.54
N PRO A 24 -4.17 7.39 -9.67
CA PRO A 24 -5.04 6.78 -10.68
C PRO A 24 -4.52 5.40 -11.08
N GLY A 25 -5.37 4.38 -10.92
CA GLY A 25 -5.04 3.00 -11.23
C GLY A 25 -4.06 2.28 -10.29
N ILE A 26 -3.65 2.91 -9.18
CA ILE A 26 -2.69 2.31 -8.22
C ILE A 26 -3.32 2.23 -6.84
N ARG A 27 -3.47 1.02 -6.33
CA ARG A 27 -3.95 0.74 -4.98
C ARG A 27 -2.84 0.16 -4.11
N TRP A 28 -2.72 0.74 -2.92
CA TRP A 28 -1.88 0.26 -1.83
C TRP A 28 -2.66 -0.75 -0.98
N ILE A 29 -2.04 -1.90 -0.71
CA ILE A 29 -2.46 -2.91 0.26
C ILE A 29 -1.35 -3.06 1.30
N ARG A 30 -1.69 -3.28 2.57
CA ARG A 30 -0.71 -3.56 3.63
C ARG A 30 -1.06 -4.87 4.33
N MET A 31 -0.12 -5.81 4.30
CA MET A 31 -0.27 -7.14 4.91
C MET A 31 0.57 -7.25 6.18
N PRO A 32 0.03 -7.81 7.27
CA PRO A 32 0.79 -8.05 8.50
C PRO A 32 1.79 -9.21 8.33
N LEU A 33 2.93 -9.13 9.01
CA LEU A 33 3.95 -10.17 9.08
C LEU A 33 4.28 -10.54 10.54
N PRO A 34 4.55 -11.82 10.87
CA PRO A 34 4.84 -12.26 12.24
C PRO A 34 6.33 -12.07 12.62
N PHE A 35 6.93 -10.95 12.24
CA PHE A 35 8.36 -10.65 12.46
C PHE A 35 8.56 -9.23 13.02
N ALA A 36 9.80 -8.85 13.31
CA ALA A 36 10.13 -7.50 13.77
C ALA A 36 9.83 -6.40 12.73
N LEU A 37 10.01 -6.71 11.45
CA LEU A 37 9.38 -5.95 10.37
C LEU A 37 7.96 -6.50 10.23
N ASP A 38 7.00 -5.78 10.79
CA ASP A 38 5.66 -6.28 11.09
C ASP A 38 4.65 -6.17 9.92
N HIS A 39 5.10 -5.65 8.77
CA HIS A 39 4.27 -5.53 7.59
C HIS A 39 5.07 -5.47 6.28
N ILE A 40 4.36 -5.72 5.19
CA ILE A 40 4.80 -5.44 3.82
C ILE A 40 3.69 -4.72 3.06
N ASN A 41 4.08 -3.88 2.10
CA ASN A 41 3.16 -3.22 1.18
C ASN A 41 3.07 -4.02 -0.11
N LEU A 42 1.86 -4.27 -0.57
CA LEU A 42 1.57 -4.84 -1.88
C LEU A 42 0.87 -3.80 -2.75
N TRP A 43 0.86 -4.04 -4.05
CA TRP A 43 0.25 -3.13 -5.01
C TRP A 43 -0.70 -3.86 -5.94
N ALA A 44 -1.86 -3.26 -6.16
CA ALA A 44 -2.78 -3.66 -7.23
C ALA A 44 -2.85 -2.53 -8.25
N LEU A 45 -2.51 -2.86 -9.49
CA LEU A 45 -2.48 -1.95 -10.64
C LEU A 45 -3.65 -2.29 -11.55
N ASP A 46 -4.41 -1.28 -11.96
CA ASP A 46 -5.44 -1.46 -12.99
C ASP A 46 -4.78 -1.87 -14.32
N ASP A 47 -5.28 -2.95 -14.95
CA ASP A 47 -4.72 -3.54 -16.15
C ASP A 47 -5.84 -4.03 -17.10
N GLY A 48 -6.59 -3.07 -17.64
CA GLY A 48 -7.75 -3.31 -18.51
C GLY A 48 -9.10 -3.29 -17.76
N GLU A 49 -10.19 -3.55 -18.49
CA GLU A 49 -11.56 -3.41 -17.98
C GLU A 49 -11.84 -4.27 -16.74
N ASP A 50 -11.31 -5.50 -16.69
CA ASP A 50 -11.54 -6.45 -15.61
C ASP A 50 -10.22 -7.04 -15.03
N GLY A 51 -9.09 -6.40 -15.32
CA GLY A 51 -7.76 -6.94 -15.01
C GLY A 51 -7.05 -6.18 -13.90
N LEU A 52 -6.37 -6.92 -13.04
CA LEU A 52 -5.42 -6.39 -12.06
C LEU A 52 -4.06 -7.05 -12.23
N THR A 53 -3.02 -6.23 -12.34
CA THR A 53 -1.64 -6.70 -12.10
C THR A 53 -1.32 -6.53 -10.62
N LEU A 54 -0.91 -7.62 -9.96
CA LEU A 54 -0.46 -7.61 -8.57
C LEU A 54 1.07 -7.55 -8.50
N VAL A 55 1.59 -6.77 -7.56
CA VAL A 55 3.03 -6.71 -7.24
C VAL A 55 3.23 -7.16 -5.79
N ASP A 56 4.15 -8.12 -5.63
CA ASP A 56 4.43 -8.88 -4.41
C ASP A 56 3.24 -9.73 -3.90
N SER A 57 3.46 -10.51 -2.83
CA SER A 57 2.48 -11.53 -2.38
C SER A 57 2.29 -11.68 -0.87
N GLY A 58 3.12 -11.04 -0.04
CA GLY A 58 3.16 -11.30 1.40
C GLY A 58 4.15 -12.39 1.78
#